data_AF-A3PCE0-F1
#
_entry.id   AF-A3PCE0-F1
#
_cell.length_a   1.000
_cell.length_b   1.000
_cell.length_c   1.000
_cell.angle_alpha   90.00
_cell.angle_beta   90.00
_cell.angle_gamma   90.00
#
_symmetry.space_group_name_H-M   'P 1'
#
loop_
_entity.id
_entity.type
_entity.pdbx_description
1 polymer ?
#
loop_
_entity_poly.entity_id
_entity_poly.type
_entity_poly.pdbx_seq_one_letter_code
_entity_poly.pdbx_strand_id
1 'polypeptide(L)' 'MSYEAGSKECRHLIEAKESLLSALDALSNINSTDLIQIQIKEIYNKLEKMHDNRKKIESATNYL' A
#
# COMPACT_ATOMS: atom_id res chain seq x y z
N MET A 1 25.59 -4.00 -1.44
CA MET A 1 24.43 -3.51 -0.66
C MET A 1 23.19 -4.14 -1.25
N SER A 2 22.70 -5.23 -0.67
CA SER A 2 21.57 -5.98 -1.22
C SER A 2 20.71 -6.52 -0.09
N TYR A 3 20.18 -5.61 0.73
CA TYR A 3 19.06 -5.93 1.62
C TYR A 3 17.79 -5.40 0.96
N GLU A 4 17.28 -6.15 -0.03
CA GLU A 4 15.95 -5.85 -0.56
C GLU A 4 14.93 -6.53 0.36
N ALA A 5 14.56 -5.84 1.43
CA ALA A 5 13.50 -6.27 2.32
C ALA A 5 12.19 -6.39 1.55
N GLY A 6 11.68 -7.62 1.41
CA GLY A 6 10.36 -7.91 0.87
C GLY A 6 10.37 -8.54 -0.53
N SER A 7 9.46 -9.49 -0.75
CA SER A 7 9.24 -10.08 -2.08
C SER A 7 8.86 -9.01 -3.12
N LYS A 8 9.00 -9.36 -4.40
CA LYS A 8 8.52 -8.53 -5.52
C LYS A 8 7.06 -8.08 -5.33
N GLU A 9 6.24 -8.93 -4.72
CA GLU A 9 4.84 -8.62 -4.41
C GLU A 9 4.70 -7.59 -3.28
N CYS A 10 5.51 -7.67 -2.22
CA CYS A 10 5.56 -6.63 -1.17
C CYS A 10 5.94 -5.26 -1.77
N ARG A 11 6.90 -5.22 -2.70
CA ARG A 11 7.31 -3.97 -3.35
C ARG A 11 6.18 -3.35 -4.17
N HIS A 12 5.47 -4.13 -4.98
CA HIS A 12 4.31 -3.62 -5.71
C HIS A 12 3.19 -3.12 -4.79
N LEU A 13 2.97 -3.76 -3.64
CA LEU A 13 1.99 -3.30 -2.65
C LEU A 13 2.41 -1.96 -2.01
N ILE A 14 3.71 -1.75 -1.81
CA ILE A 14 4.25 -0.47 -1.34
C ILE A 14 4.03 0.61 -2.42
N GLU A 15 4.45 0.36 -3.65
CA GLU A 15 4.30 1.29 -4.77
C GLU A 15 2.83 1.69 -5.01
N ALA A 16 1.92 0.71 -4.95
CA ALA A 16 0.49 0.97 -5.10
C ALA A 16 -0.06 1.86 -3.97
N LYS A 17 0.37 1.65 -2.72
CA LYS A 17 -0.02 2.51 -1.59
C LYS A 17 0.53 3.93 -1.72
N GLU A 18 1.78 4.09 -2.13
CA GLU A 18 2.40 5.41 -2.37
C GLU A 18 1.68 6.18 -3.48
N SER A 19 1.25 5.47 -4.53
CA SER A 19 0.46 6.03 -5.63
C SER A 19 -0.89 6.56 -5.14
N LEU A 20 -1.57 5.83 -4.24
CA LEU A 20 -2.83 6.28 -3.64
C LEU A 20 -2.66 7.49 -2.72
N LEU A 21 -1.56 7.56 -1.97
CA LEU A 21 -1.24 8.73 -1.14
C LEU A 21 -0.99 9.97 -2.01
N SER A 22 -0.26 9.81 -3.12
CA SER A 22 -0.04 10.89 -4.09
C SER A 22 -1.34 11.37 -4.72
N ALA A 23 -2.26 10.45 -5.03
CA ALA A 23 -3.59 10.79 -5.54
C ALA A 23 -4.42 11.55 -4.49
N LEU A 24 -4.39 11.14 -3.22
CA LEU A 24 -5.07 11.86 -2.13
C LEU A 24 -4.54 13.28 -1.96
N ASP A 25 -3.22 13.47 -2.02
CA ASP A 25 -2.60 14.79 -1.92
C ASP A 25 -3.05 15.70 -3.07
N ALA A 26 -3.05 15.20 -4.31
CA ALA A 26 -3.54 15.92 -5.47
C ALA A 26 -5.03 16.29 -5.37
N LEU A 27 -5.87 15.41 -4.81
CA LEU A 27 -7.31 15.64 -4.63
C LEU A 27 -7.63 16.56 -3.44
N SER A 28 -6.73 16.69 -2.46
CA SER A 28 -6.96 17.49 -1.24
C SER A 28 -7.24 18.97 -1.53
N ASN A 29 -6.76 19.48 -2.67
CA ASN A 29 -6.95 20.85 -3.12
C ASN A 29 -8.09 21.02 -4.13
N ILE A 30 -8.91 19.98 -4.37
CA ILE A 30 -10.01 20.01 -5.34
C ILE A 30 -11.34 19.91 -4.59
N ASN A 31 -12.20 20.91 -4.81
CA ASN A 31 -13.54 20.96 -4.22
C ASN A 31 -14.39 19.75 -4.65
N SER A 32 -15.24 19.27 -3.74
CA SER A 32 -16.23 18.21 -3.98
C SER A 32 -15.63 16.85 -4.36
N THR A 33 -14.43 16.53 -3.87
CA THR A 33 -13.76 15.23 -4.09
C THR A 33 -13.84 14.30 -2.88
N ASP A 34 -14.57 14.66 -1.82
CA ASP A 34 -14.62 13.93 -0.54
C ASP A 34 -14.95 12.44 -0.71
N LEU A 35 -15.95 12.11 -1.52
CA LEU A 35 -16.35 10.73 -1.80
C LEU A 35 -15.23 9.93 -2.47
N ILE A 36 -14.50 10.54 -3.40
CA ILE A 36 -13.37 9.90 -4.09
C ILE A 36 -12.22 9.68 -3.11
N GLN A 37 -11.93 10.67 -2.27
CA GLN A 37 -10.90 10.54 -1.23
C GLN A 37 -11.24 9.43 -0.22
N ILE A 38 -12.51 9.27 0.16
CA ILE A 38 -12.98 8.18 1.02
C ILE A 38 -12.73 6.82 0.35
N GLN A 39 -13.12 6.67 -0.93
CA GLN A 39 -12.91 5.43 -1.67
C GLN A 39 -11.42 5.07 -1.82
N ILE A 40 -10.56 6.07 -2.07
CA ILE A 40 -9.12 5.85 -2.15
C ILE A 40 -8.56 5.37 -0.80
N LYS A 41 -9.01 5.95 0.31
CA LYS A 41 -8.62 5.50 1.66
C LYS A 41 -9.08 4.05 1.94
N GLU A 42 -10.28 3.68 1.49
CA GLU A 42 -10.76 2.29 1.62
C GLU A 42 -9.89 1.30 0.84
N ILE A 43 -9.47 1.66 -0.38
CA ILE A 43 -8.57 0.84 -1.20
C ILE A 43 -7.19 0.75 -0.53
N TYR A 44 -6.65 1.88 -0.05
CA TYR A 44 -5.38 1.91 0.68
C TYR A 44 -5.40 0.93 1.87
N ASN A 45 -6.45 0.98 2.69
CA ASN A 45 -6.61 0.09 3.85
C ASN A 45 -6.68 -1.40 3.46
N LYS A 46 -7.27 -1.73 2.30
CA LYS A 46 -7.29 -3.10 1.78
C LYS A 46 -5.88 -3.54 1.36
N LEU A 47 -5.13 -2.69 0.66
CA LEU A 47 -3.76 -2.96 0.26
C LEU A 47 -2.83 -3.10 1.47
N GLU A 48 -3.03 -2.30 2.52
CA GLU A 48 -2.29 -2.41 3.77
C GLU A 48 -2.49 -3.77 4.43
N LYS A 49 -3.73 -4.25 4.54
CA LYS A 49 -4.03 -5.60 5.05
C LYS A 49 -3.36 -6.70 4.21
N MET A 50 -3.36 -6.56 2.88
CA MET A 50 -2.67 -7.51 2.00
C MET A 50 -1.15 -7.51 2.23
N HIS A 51 -0.56 -6.32 2.38
CA HIS A 51 0.87 -6.16 2.66
C HIS A 51 1.26 -6.74 4.02
N ASP A 52 0.45 -6.51 5.06
CA ASP A 52 0.69 -7.08 6.38
C ASP A 52 0.59 -8.61 6.39
N ASN A 53 -0.37 -9.17 5.66
CA ASN A 53 -0.47 -10.61 5.46
C ASN A 53 0.77 -11.14 4.74
N ARG A 54 1.28 -10.42 3.72
CA ARG A 54 2.46 -10.84 2.98
C ARG A 54 3.72 -10.83 3.84
N LYS A 55 3.90 -9.81 4.68
CA LYS A 55 4.98 -9.74 5.68
C LYS A 55 4.95 -10.94 6.63
N LYS A 56 3.77 -11.37 7.09
CA LYS A 56 3.62 -12.57 7.94
C LYS A 56 4.02 -13.85 7.22
N ILE A 57 3.64 -14.00 5.95
CA ILE A 57 4.02 -15.16 5.14
C ILE A 57 5.53 -15.20 4.93
N GLU A 58 6.13 -14.08 4.51
CA GLU A 58 7.57 -14.00 4.25
C GLU A 58 8.41 -14.21 5.51
N SER A 59 7.99 -13.64 6.64
CA SER A 59 8.65 -13.92 7.92
C SER A 59 8.54 -15.38 8.30
N ALA A 60 7.39 -16.04 8.09
CA ALA A 60 7.24 -17.49 8.37
C ALA A 60 8.07 -18.38 7.44
N THR A 61 8.21 -18.02 6.15
CA THR A 61 9.03 -18.77 5.18
C THR A 61 10.52 -18.67 5.48
N ASN A 62 11.01 -17.57 6.07
CA ASN A 62 12.43 -17.42 6.43
C ASN A 62 12.90 -18.30 7.60
N TYR A 63 11.99 -19.02 8.28
CA TYR A 63 12.32 -19.96 9.37
C TYR A 63 12.22 -21.45 8.96
N LEU A 64 11.96 -21.75 7.68
CA LEU A 64 11.94 -23.10 7.10
C LEU A 64 13.12 -23.27 6.13
#